data_AF-A0A848UEU2-F1
#
_entry.id   AF-A0A848UEU2-F1
#
_cell.length_a   1.000
_cell.length_b   1.000
_cell.length_c   1.000
_cell.angle_alpha   90.00
_cell.angle_beta   90.00
_cell.angle_gamma   90.00
#
_symmetry.space_group_name_H-M   'P 1'
#
loop_
_entity.id
_entity.type
_entity.pdbx_description
1 polymer ?
#
loop_
_entity_poly.entity_id
_entity_poly.type
_entity_poly.pdbx_seq_one_letter_code
_entity_poly.pdbx_strand_id
1 'polypeptide(L)'
;MAKAKKKAATSRWADGTIDIEELSPAERLAHELVTDFADLAPSVEKIMDAEFDGNDGEDGDDQDGRATALDLFRASLDSLGDPNRDPRVAIEAAGGTPPPYKTD
;
A
#
# COMPACT_ATOMS: atom_id res chain seq x y z
N MET A 1 -30.06 -6.35 -8.50
CA MET A 1 -28.63 -6.66 -8.69
C MET A 1 -27.84 -5.85 -7.67
N ALA A 2 -27.68 -6.34 -6.44
CA ALA A 2 -26.89 -5.64 -5.42
C ALA A 2 -25.41 -5.87 -5.72
N LYS A 3 -24.71 -4.85 -6.24
CA LYS A 3 -23.24 -4.85 -6.27
C LYS A 3 -22.80 -4.89 -4.80
N ALA A 4 -22.36 -6.05 -4.33
CA ALA A 4 -21.73 -6.18 -3.03
C ALA A 4 -20.58 -5.16 -3.00
N LYS A 5 -20.79 -4.05 -2.30
CA LYS A 5 -19.70 -3.25 -1.77
C LYS A 5 -18.99 -4.24 -0.86
N LYS A 6 -17.94 -4.89 -1.38
CA LYS A 6 -16.89 -5.45 -0.54
C LYS A 6 -16.41 -4.23 0.24
N LYS A 7 -16.99 -4.02 1.43
CA LYS A 7 -16.28 -3.32 2.49
C LYS A 7 -14.99 -4.11 2.55
N ALA A 8 -13.90 -3.53 2.05
CA ALA A 8 -12.59 -4.11 2.26
C ALA A 8 -12.60 -4.48 3.75
N ALA A 9 -12.51 -5.77 4.03
CA ALA A 9 -12.29 -6.22 5.39
C ALA A 9 -11.20 -5.32 5.94
N THR A 10 -11.42 -4.65 7.07
CA THR A 10 -10.43 -3.79 7.72
C THR A 10 -9.07 -4.41 7.46
N SER A 11 -8.28 -3.78 6.57
CA SER A 11 -7.14 -4.48 6.01
C SER A 11 -6.30 -4.97 7.18
N ARG A 12 -5.78 -6.19 7.11
CA ARG A 12 -5.16 -6.88 8.26
C ARG A 12 -4.10 -6.02 8.98
N TRP A 13 -3.38 -5.20 8.20
CA TRP A 13 -2.42 -4.20 8.68
C TRP A 13 -3.02 -2.98 9.38
N ALA A 14 -4.27 -2.61 9.10
CA ALA A 14 -5.01 -1.51 9.70
C ALA A 14 -5.85 -1.92 10.93
N ASP A 15 -6.10 -3.21 11.12
CA ASP A 15 -6.96 -3.73 12.20
C ASP A 15 -6.28 -3.70 13.59
N GLY A 16 -4.95 -3.78 13.62
CA GLY A 16 -4.15 -3.65 14.85
C GLY A 16 -4.30 -4.82 15.85
N THR A 17 -5.03 -5.87 15.50
CA THR A 17 -5.18 -7.08 16.32
C THR A 17 -4.16 -8.17 16.01
N ILE A 18 -3.43 -8.04 14.89
CA ILE A 18 -2.36 -8.96 14.48
C ILE A 18 -1.01 -8.36 14.86
N ASP A 19 -0.13 -9.18 15.43
CA ASP A 19 1.22 -8.77 15.75
C ASP A 19 2.00 -8.37 14.49
N ILE A 20 2.72 -7.25 14.55
CA ILE A 20 3.52 -6.72 13.44
C ILE A 20 4.55 -7.75 12.92
N GLU A 21 5.03 -8.65 13.79
CA GLU A 21 5.96 -9.71 13.42
C GLU A 21 5.33 -10.76 12.48
N GLU A 22 4.01 -10.96 12.57
CA GLU A 22 3.26 -11.88 11.72
C GLU A 22 2.85 -11.26 10.38
N LEU A 23 2.92 -9.93 10.26
CA LEU A 23 2.60 -9.19 9.03
C LEU A 23 3.72 -9.34 7.98
N SER A 24 3.31 -9.32 6.72
CA SER A 24 4.23 -9.25 5.57
C SER A 24 5.01 -7.93 5.59
N PRO A 25 6.19 -7.83 4.94
CA PRO A 25 6.99 -6.60 4.94
C PRO A 25 6.20 -5.34 4.53
N ALA A 26 5.38 -5.45 3.48
CA ALA A 26 4.50 -4.36 3.04
C ALA A 26 3.44 -3.99 4.09
N GLU A 27 2.81 -4.99 4.71
CA GLU A 27 1.80 -4.78 5.75
C GLU A 27 2.39 -4.10 7.00
N ARG A 28 3.63 -4.44 7.39
CA ARG A 28 4.33 -3.76 8.50
C ARG A 28 4.53 -2.29 8.22
N LEU A 29 5.06 -1.96 7.04
CA LEU A 29 5.29 -0.57 6.63
C LEU A 29 3.97 0.21 6.58
N ALA A 30 2.90 -0.39 6.07
CA ALA A 30 1.58 0.21 6.05
C ALA A 30 1.07 0.50 7.47
N HIS A 31 1.20 -0.46 8.39
CA HIS A 31 0.83 -0.31 9.80
C HIS A 31 1.62 0.81 10.50
N GLU A 32 2.94 0.85 10.33
CA GLU A 32 3.79 1.92 10.88
C GLU A 32 3.36 3.29 10.34
N LEU A 33 3.19 3.41 9.02
CA LEU A 33 2.81 4.67 8.39
C LEU A 33 1.49 5.23 8.91
N VAL A 34 0.46 4.40 9.11
CA VAL A 34 -0.81 4.88 9.65
C VAL A 34 -0.79 5.12 11.15
N THR A 35 0.14 4.48 11.87
CA THR A 35 0.35 4.68 13.29
C THR A 35 1.03 6.03 13.54
N ASP A 36 2.07 6.37 12.76
CA ASP A 36 2.76 7.65 12.83
C ASP A 36 1.99 8.79 12.14
N PHE A 37 1.33 8.48 11.02
CA PHE A 37 0.66 9.45 10.15
C PHE A 37 -0.76 8.97 9.79
N ALA A 38 -1.67 9.01 10.76
CA ALA A 38 -3.06 8.57 10.58
C ALA A 38 -3.78 9.25 9.38
N ASP A 39 -3.40 10.49 9.03
CA ASP A 39 -3.95 11.22 7.88
C ASP A 39 -3.59 10.59 6.52
N LEU A 40 -2.51 9.79 6.47
CA LEU A 40 -2.03 9.12 5.26
C LEU A 40 -2.67 7.75 5.03
N ALA A 41 -3.51 7.27 5.96
CA ALA A 41 -4.26 6.01 5.81
C ALA A 41 -4.95 5.83 4.44
N PRO A 42 -5.69 6.81 3.87
CA PRO A 42 -6.29 6.66 2.54
C PRO A 42 -5.28 6.63 1.39
N SER A 43 -4.05 7.09 1.59
CA SER A 43 -2.97 6.99 0.60
C SER A 43 -2.28 5.63 0.69
N VAL A 44 -1.99 5.15 1.90
CA VAL A 44 -1.44 3.82 2.17
C VAL A 44 -2.38 2.73 1.65
N GLU A 45 -3.69 2.88 1.85
CA GLU A 45 -4.69 1.94 1.33
C GLU A 45 -4.62 1.79 -0.19
N LYS A 46 -4.40 2.89 -0.94
CA LYS A 46 -4.27 2.83 -2.40
C LYS A 46 -3.02 2.08 -2.84
N ILE A 47 -1.92 2.23 -2.10
CA ILE A 47 -0.67 1.51 -2.38
C ILE A 47 -0.88 0.00 -2.12
N MET A 48 -1.59 -0.34 -1.04
CA MET A 48 -1.90 -1.73 -0.71
C MET A 48 -2.90 -2.37 -1.68
N ASP A 49 -3.85 -1.61 -2.22
CA ASP A 49 -4.82 -2.06 -3.22
C ASP A 49 -4.25 -2.10 -4.65
N ALA A 50 -3.03 -1.58 -4.85
CA ALA A 50 -2.40 -1.55 -6.16
C ALA A 50 -2.02 -2.96 -6.66
N GLU A 51 -2.08 -3.09 -7.99
CA GLU A 51 -1.75 -4.32 -8.68
C GLU A 51 -0.28 -4.32 -9.06
N PHE A 52 0.44 -5.38 -8.68
CA PHE A 52 1.84 -5.58 -9.02
C PHE A 52 1.94 -6.93 -9.75
N ASP A 53 2.33 -6.89 -11.01
CA ASP A 53 2.55 -8.06 -11.85
C ASP A 53 3.82 -8.77 -11.34
N GLY A 54 3.65 -9.84 -10.56
CA GLY A 54 4.75 -10.50 -9.86
C GLY A 54 4.34 -11.56 -8.85
N ASN A 55 3.07 -11.61 -8.45
CA ASN A 55 2.57 -12.53 -7.42
C ASN A 55 2.02 -13.87 -7.97
N ASP A 56 2.39 -14.28 -9.19
CA ASP A 56 1.98 -15.56 -9.81
C ASP A 56 3.24 -16.36 -10.17
N GLY A 57 4.04 -16.76 -9.18
CA GLY A 57 5.29 -17.45 -9.42
C GLY A 57 5.82 -18.19 -8.19
N GLU A 58 5.79 -19.51 -8.26
CA GLU A 58 6.08 -20.51 -7.22
C GLU A 58 7.54 -20.54 -6.69
N ASP A 59 8.40 -19.58 -7.03
CA ASP A 59 9.83 -19.60 -6.62
C ASP A 59 10.40 -18.19 -6.33
N GLY A 60 10.62 -17.90 -5.05
CA GLY A 60 11.96 -17.57 -4.56
C GLY A 60 12.31 -16.13 -4.17
N ASP A 61 11.92 -15.12 -4.92
CA ASP A 61 12.39 -13.74 -4.67
C ASP A 61 11.30 -12.71 -5.03
N ASP A 62 10.16 -12.78 -4.33
CA ASP A 62 9.05 -11.84 -4.47
C ASP A 62 9.50 -10.47 -3.96
N GLN A 63 10.04 -9.62 -4.84
CA GLN A 63 10.13 -8.20 -4.56
C GLN A 63 8.69 -7.69 -4.47
N ASP A 64 8.17 -7.62 -3.25
CA ASP A 64 6.89 -6.99 -2.93
C ASP A 64 6.93 -5.55 -3.47
N GLY A 65 6.42 -5.33 -4.69
CA GLY A 65 6.32 -4.00 -5.29
C GLY A 65 5.52 -3.04 -4.40
N ARG A 66 4.58 -3.60 -3.61
CA ARG A 66 3.88 -2.89 -2.53
C ARG A 66 4.83 -2.37 -1.44
N ALA A 67 5.76 -3.20 -0.96
CA ALA A 67 6.73 -2.77 0.04
C ALA A 67 7.64 -1.68 -0.52
N THR A 68 8.05 -1.81 -1.78
CA THR A 68 8.85 -0.78 -2.49
C THR A 68 8.08 0.54 -2.60
N ALA A 69 6.81 0.51 -3.01
CA ALA A 69 5.98 1.70 -3.11
C ALA A 69 5.76 2.37 -1.74
N LEU A 70 5.55 1.59 -0.69
CA LEU A 70 5.40 2.11 0.68
C LEU A 70 6.70 2.75 1.19
N ASP A 71 7.86 2.15 0.88
CA ASP A 71 9.16 2.70 1.24
C ASP A 71 9.42 4.04 0.51
N LEU A 72 9.18 4.10 -0.80
CA LEU A 72 9.27 5.33 -1.59
C LEU A 72 8.34 6.43 -1.04
N PHE A 73 7.09 6.06 -0.74
CA PHE A 73 6.12 6.96 -0.14
C PHE A 73 6.60 7.45 1.24
N ARG A 74 7.08 6.56 2.12
CA ARG A 74 7.63 6.92 3.44
C ARG A 74 8.82 7.86 3.32
N ALA A 75 9.79 7.55 2.45
CA ALA A 75 10.98 8.37 2.23
C ALA A 75 10.61 9.78 1.70
N SER A 76 9.58 9.86 0.85
CA SER A 76 9.07 11.13 0.31
C SER A 76 8.48 12.06 1.39
N LEU A 77 8.06 11.53 2.54
CA LEU A 77 7.47 12.36 3.60
C LEU A 77 8.48 13.35 4.20
N ASP A 78 9.76 13.01 4.20
CA ASP A 78 10.87 13.86 4.67
C ASP A 78 11.19 15.00 3.69
N SER A 79 10.78 14.87 2.43
CA SER A 79 11.06 15.85 1.37
C SER A 79 9.78 16.48 0.84
N LEU A 80 9.55 17.76 1.18
CA LEU A 80 8.29 18.47 0.94
C LEU A 80 7.91 18.62 -0.55
N GLY A 81 8.83 18.38 -1.47
CA GLY A 81 8.63 18.48 -2.93
C GLY A 81 8.74 17.14 -3.67
N ASP A 82 8.83 16.02 -2.96
CA ASP A 82 9.02 14.73 -3.59
C ASP A 82 7.70 14.23 -4.24
N PRO A 83 7.74 13.81 -5.52
CA PRO A 83 6.53 13.40 -6.23
C PRO A 83 5.98 12.06 -5.73
N ASN A 84 6.78 11.23 -5.06
CA ASN A 84 6.32 9.98 -4.44
C ASN A 84 5.46 10.22 -3.19
N ARG A 85 5.27 11.48 -2.77
CA ARG A 85 4.21 11.84 -1.81
C ARG A 85 2.82 11.59 -2.36
N ASP A 86 2.65 11.51 -3.68
CA ASP A 86 1.42 10.96 -4.25
C ASP A 86 1.54 9.43 -4.31
N PRO A 87 0.60 8.69 -3.72
CA PRO A 87 0.66 7.23 -3.71
C PRO A 87 0.68 6.64 -5.14
N ARG A 88 0.10 7.31 -6.15
CA ARG A 88 0.15 6.85 -7.55
C ARG A 88 1.57 6.80 -8.06
N VAL A 89 2.29 7.90 -7.85
CA VAL A 89 3.66 8.03 -8.35
C VAL A 89 4.54 7.00 -7.65
N ALA A 90 4.35 6.80 -6.35
CA ALA A 90 5.06 5.76 -5.61
C ALA A 90 4.76 4.35 -6.16
N ILE A 91 3.50 4.04 -6.49
CA ILE A 91 3.10 2.76 -7.10
C ILE A 91 3.75 2.61 -8.48
N GLU A 92 3.63 3.61 -9.35
CA GLU A 92 4.20 3.60 -10.69
C GLU A 92 5.73 3.48 -10.67
N ALA A 93 6.39 4.19 -9.74
CA ALA A 93 7.83 4.12 -9.54
C ALA A 93 8.29 2.75 -9.05
N ALA A 94 7.44 2.05 -8.29
CA ALA A 94 7.65 0.67 -7.87
C ALA A 94 7.21 -0.37 -8.94
N GLY A 95 6.81 0.07 -10.13
CA GLY A 95 6.39 -0.81 -11.24
C GLY A 95 4.98 -1.39 -11.11
N GLY A 96 4.16 -0.86 -10.20
CA GLY A 96 2.77 -1.24 -10.03
C GLY A 96 1.81 -0.42 -10.88
N THR A 97 0.58 -0.92 -10.97
CA THR A 97 -0.54 -0.19 -11.59
C THR A 97 -1.44 0.37 -10.48
N PRO A 98 -1.58 1.70 -10.36
CA PRO A 98 -2.45 2.29 -9.35
C PRO A 98 -3.92 1.98 -9.65
N PRO A 99 -4.76 1.79 -8.62
CA PRO A 99 -6.17 1.45 -8.81
C PRO A 99 -6.90 2.57 -9.57
N PRO A 100 -7.85 2.23 -10.47
CA PRO A 100 -8.59 3.23 -11.24
C PRO A 100 -9.46 4.09 -10.32
N TYR A 101 -9.36 5.41 -10.49
CA TYR A 101 -10.25 6.35 -9.81
C TYR A 101 -11.69 6.13 -10.27
N LYS A 102 -12.61 5.92 -9.33
CA LYS A 102 -13.99 6.33 -9.56
C LYS A 102 -13.99 7.85 -9.56
N THR A 103 -13.99 8.44 -10.74
CA THR A 103 -14.55 9.78 -10.93
C THR A 103 -15.99 9.71 -10.41
N ASP A 104 -16.23 10.28 -9.24
CA ASP A 104 -17.57 10.66 -8.80
C ASP A 104 -17.92 12.01 -9.42
#